data_AF-A0AAW0GNB7-F1
#
_entry.id   AF-A0AAW0GNB7-F1
#
_cell.length_a   1.000
_cell.length_b   1.000
_cell.length_c   1.000
_cell.angle_alpha   90.00
_cell.angle_beta   90.00
_cell.angle_gamma   90.00
#
_symmetry.space_group_name_H-M   'P 1'
#
loop_
_entity.id
_entity.type
_entity.pdbx_description
1 polymer ?
#
loop_
_entity_poly.entity_id
_entity_poly.type
_entity_poly.pdbx_seq_one_letter_code
_entity_poly.pdbx_strand_id
1 'polypeptide(L)'
;MSVTENLSILLSHMSPYFPFTPSGLLLGKRDIKVEQAFQDLNITYCELTSLLLLVSPTPTPAHVPQYPQNSRPTTNGKKPVSAITPARLASLQVDRVHDYVVRLLRGEPPLGNIQTGIPRPIAPSVYSALLPTIWALINHAALERSQGERSLLVATIEHAVKVSSSSATKRHTVDFLGRVLLLSTIPEYHGPIRIEWSSEEGENLGEWLLHLPKTLWELGSNNQASTEVILRLILRLHQRRHPLLCNEHTSTAIRTRLAPYFVIKHATRGKLPGPFAKLPPSHLRRLALDVVASLSSDSGGLGNGNAADLIASVHEAVVDVDEQAYWVSVMK
;
A
#
# COMPACT_ATOMS: atom_id res chain seq x y z
N MET A 1 -17.47 13.17 30.71
CA MET A 1 -17.16 12.01 29.85
C MET A 1 -16.49 12.55 28.61
N SER A 2 -15.23 12.18 28.37
CA SER A 2 -14.50 12.65 27.20
C SER A 2 -15.09 12.05 25.91
N VAL A 3 -14.93 12.72 24.76
CA VAL A 3 -15.44 12.22 23.47
C VAL A 3 -14.87 10.84 23.14
N THR A 4 -13.62 10.58 23.54
CA THR A 4 -12.92 9.29 23.39
C THR A 4 -13.53 8.19 24.25
N GLU A 5 -13.92 8.48 25.50
CA GLU A 5 -14.64 7.54 26.36
C GLU A 5 -15.99 7.15 25.74
N ASN A 6 -16.76 8.11 25.24
CA ASN A 6 -18.05 7.84 24.59
C ASN A 6 -17.88 6.92 23.37
N LEU A 7 -16.87 7.19 22.55
CA LEU A 7 -16.56 6.37 21.38
C LEU A 7 -16.13 4.95 21.77
N SER A 8 -15.28 4.81 22.78
CA SER A 8 -14.85 3.51 23.31
C SER A 8 -16.03 2.69 23.84
N ILE A 9 -16.97 3.32 24.56
CA ILE A 9 -18.19 2.67 25.04
C ILE A 9 -19.05 2.20 23.87
N LEU A 10 -19.30 3.07 22.89
CA LEU A 10 -20.07 2.73 21.69
C LEU A 10 -19.46 1.54 20.93
N LEU A 11 -18.15 1.58 20.66
CA LEU A 11 -17.44 0.49 19.98
C LEU A 11 -17.49 -0.81 20.80
N SER A 12 -17.41 -0.72 22.12
CA SER A 12 -17.54 -1.88 23.01
C SER A 12 -18.92 -2.54 22.93
N HIS A 13 -19.99 -1.75 22.77
CA HIS A 13 -21.34 -2.30 22.53
C HIS A 13 -21.48 -2.96 21.16
N MET A 14 -20.82 -2.44 20.14
CA MET A 14 -20.87 -2.97 18.77
C MET A 14 -19.96 -4.19 18.55
N SER A 15 -18.85 -4.27 19.29
CA SER A 15 -17.78 -5.26 19.12
C SER A 15 -18.24 -6.73 19.06
N PRO A 16 -19.21 -7.20 19.87
CA PRO A 16 -19.69 -8.59 19.80
C PRO A 16 -20.31 -8.98 18.45
N TYR A 17 -20.77 -7.99 17.67
CA TYR A 17 -21.45 -8.21 16.40
C TYR A 17 -20.54 -8.01 15.19
N PHE A 18 -19.30 -7.56 15.39
CA PHE A 18 -18.34 -7.33 14.31
C PHE A 18 -17.51 -8.60 13.99
N PRO A 19 -17.31 -8.97 12.70
CA PRO A 19 -17.86 -8.31 11.52
C PRO A 19 -19.36 -8.55 11.38
N PHE A 20 -20.09 -7.49 11.03
CA PHE A 20 -21.54 -7.54 10.85
C PHE A 20 -21.85 -8.35 9.60
N THR A 21 -22.57 -9.45 9.79
CA THR A 21 -23.02 -10.32 8.72
C THR A 21 -24.54 -10.39 8.72
N PRO A 22 -25.19 -10.53 7.55
CA PRO A 22 -26.61 -10.82 7.48
C PRO A 22 -26.85 -12.24 7.99
N SER A 23 -26.97 -12.40 9.30
CA SER A 23 -27.29 -13.68 9.95
C SER A 23 -28.75 -14.05 9.64
N GLY A 24 -28.98 -15.26 9.11
CA GLY A 24 -30.32 -15.86 9.03
C GLY A 24 -30.98 -15.96 7.66
N LEU A 25 -30.39 -15.49 6.56
CA LEU A 25 -30.93 -15.74 5.20
C LEU A 25 -30.38 -17.04 4.62
N LEU A 26 -30.73 -18.15 5.25
CA LEU A 26 -30.62 -19.47 4.64
C LEU A 26 -31.62 -19.51 3.46
N LEU A 27 -31.11 -19.66 2.23
CA LEU A 27 -31.83 -19.97 0.99
C LEU A 27 -32.69 -18.89 0.29
N GLY A 28 -32.84 -17.68 0.82
CA GLY A 28 -33.57 -16.58 0.14
C GLY A 28 -32.66 -15.64 -0.65
N LYS A 29 -33.12 -15.12 -1.81
CA LYS A 29 -32.42 -14.12 -2.64
C LYS A 29 -31.68 -13.08 -1.78
N ARG A 30 -30.35 -13.08 -1.83
CA ARG A 30 -29.52 -12.04 -1.20
C ARG A 30 -29.90 -10.68 -1.77
N ASP A 31 -30.45 -9.81 -0.92
CA ASP A 31 -30.68 -8.42 -1.29
C ASP A 31 -29.33 -7.70 -1.28
N ILE A 32 -28.89 -7.27 -2.47
CA ILE A 32 -27.64 -6.52 -2.68
C ILE A 32 -27.59 -5.28 -1.77
N LYS A 33 -28.74 -4.64 -1.50
CA LYS A 33 -28.81 -3.46 -0.62
C LYS A 33 -28.51 -3.80 0.82
N VAL A 34 -28.98 -4.96 1.29
CA VAL A 34 -28.72 -5.43 2.65
C VAL A 34 -27.23 -5.75 2.80
N GLU A 35 -26.63 -6.45 1.84
CA GLU A 35 -25.20 -6.72 1.84
C GLU A 35 -24.35 -5.44 1.82
N GLN A 36 -24.76 -4.46 1.01
CA GLN A 36 -24.09 -3.16 0.96
C GLN A 36 -24.20 -2.43 2.31
N ALA A 37 -25.37 -2.42 2.94
CA ALA A 37 -25.56 -1.79 4.25
C ALA A 37 -24.68 -2.44 5.34
N PHE A 38 -24.56 -3.78 5.33
CA PHE A 38 -23.65 -4.48 6.24
C PHE A 38 -22.18 -4.19 5.92
N GLN A 39 -21.81 -4.08 4.65
CA GLN A 39 -20.47 -3.66 4.26
C GLN A 39 -20.18 -2.26 4.77
N ASP A 40 -21.07 -1.30 4.52
CA ASP A 40 -20.91 0.10 4.96
C ASP A 40 -20.78 0.17 6.49
N LEU A 41 -21.60 -0.59 7.24
CA LEU A 41 -21.51 -0.66 8.70
C LEU A 41 -20.17 -1.23 9.19
N ASN A 42 -19.64 -2.26 8.52
CA ASN A 42 -18.30 -2.78 8.82
C ASN A 42 -17.22 -1.73 8.57
N ILE A 43 -17.29 -0.99 7.45
CA ILE A 43 -16.35 0.08 7.13
C ILE A 43 -16.44 1.22 8.16
N THR A 44 -17.64 1.64 8.55
CA THR A 44 -17.83 2.65 9.60
C THR A 44 -17.23 2.19 10.93
N TYR A 45 -17.42 0.92 11.31
CA TYR A 45 -16.81 0.39 12.53
C TYR A 45 -15.27 0.39 12.46
N CYS A 46 -14.69 0.02 11.32
CA CYS A 46 -13.25 0.13 11.07
C CYS A 46 -12.75 1.58 11.20
N GLU A 47 -13.46 2.53 10.60
CA GLU A 47 -13.13 3.96 10.65
C GLU A 47 -13.16 4.49 12.09
N LEU A 48 -14.25 4.24 12.82
CA LEU A 48 -14.40 4.64 14.22
C LEU A 48 -13.31 4.03 15.11
N THR A 49 -12.97 2.76 14.90
CA THR A 49 -11.87 2.10 15.61
C THR A 49 -10.53 2.78 15.31
N SER A 50 -10.28 3.13 14.03
CA SER A 50 -9.05 3.82 13.63
C SER A 50 -8.94 5.23 14.22
N LEU A 51 -10.05 5.96 14.30
CA LEU A 51 -10.09 7.28 14.95
C LEU A 51 -9.79 7.17 16.45
N LEU A 52 -10.38 6.18 17.13
CA LEU A 52 -10.08 5.92 18.53
C LEU A 52 -8.60 5.58 18.71
N LEU A 53 -8.03 4.76 17.82
CA LEU A 53 -6.62 4.38 17.84
C LEU A 53 -5.68 5.58 17.70
N LEU A 54 -5.99 6.49 16.77
CA LEU A 54 -5.17 7.67 16.49
C LEU A 54 -5.23 8.75 17.59
N VAL A 55 -6.35 8.83 18.30
CA VAL A 55 -6.55 9.83 19.37
C VAL A 55 -6.16 9.27 20.75
N SER A 56 -6.09 7.95 20.91
CA SER A 56 -5.68 7.33 22.17
C SER A 56 -4.21 7.63 22.44
N PRO A 57 -3.86 8.13 23.64
CA PRO A 57 -2.46 8.39 23.98
C PRO A 57 -1.70 7.06 23.93
N THR A 58 -0.73 6.96 23.03
CA THR A 58 0.22 5.85 23.02
C THR A 58 0.93 5.86 24.37
N PRO A 59 0.92 4.76 25.13
CA PRO A 59 1.67 4.71 26.38
C PRO A 59 3.15 4.94 26.05
N THR A 60 3.67 6.11 26.42
CA THR A 60 5.09 6.40 26.35
C THR A 60 5.79 5.29 27.11
N PRO A 61 6.77 4.57 26.53
CA PRO A 61 7.53 3.60 27.29
C PRO A 61 8.18 4.34 28.44
N ALA A 62 7.68 4.10 29.66
CA ALA A 62 8.23 4.69 30.86
C ALA A 62 9.72 4.34 30.86
N HIS A 63 10.56 5.38 30.82
CA HIS A 63 11.99 5.28 31.00
C HIS A 63 12.20 4.55 32.32
N VAL A 64 12.52 3.25 32.27
CA VAL A 64 12.80 2.45 33.46
C VAL A 64 13.98 3.12 34.15
N PRO A 65 13.83 3.71 35.35
CA PRO A 65 15.00 4.10 36.11
C PRO A 65 15.67 2.79 36.51
N GLN A 66 16.82 2.49 35.90
CA GLN A 66 17.72 1.46 36.39
C GLN A 66 18.25 1.90 37.76
N TYR A 67 17.50 1.59 38.82
CA TYR A 67 18.03 1.56 40.18
C TYR A 67 17.90 0.13 40.73
N PRO A 68 18.98 -0.46 41.24
CA PRO A 68 18.92 -1.78 41.85
C PRO A 68 18.36 -1.62 43.27
N GLN A 69 17.10 -1.99 43.49
CA GLN A 69 16.57 -2.18 44.84
C GLN A 69 16.42 -3.67 45.16
N ASN A 70 17.33 -4.12 46.02
CA ASN A 70 17.18 -5.29 46.85
C ASN A 70 15.96 -5.12 47.77
N SER A 71 14.87 -5.81 47.49
CA SER A 71 13.80 -6.01 48.47
C SER A 71 13.19 -7.40 48.33
N ARG A 72 13.16 -8.09 49.48
CA ARG A 72 12.78 -9.48 49.72
C ARG A 72 11.34 -9.82 49.27
N PRO A 73 11.05 -11.09 48.93
CA PRO A 73 9.71 -11.52 48.59
C PRO A 73 8.89 -11.72 49.87
N THR A 74 7.75 -11.04 49.99
CA THR A 74 6.71 -11.40 50.95
C THR A 74 5.47 -11.87 50.19
N THR A 75 4.90 -12.93 50.74
CA THR A 75 3.91 -13.84 50.21
C THR A 75 2.48 -13.30 50.27
N ASN A 76 1.62 -13.94 49.47
CA ASN A 76 0.15 -14.01 49.62
C ASN A 76 -0.70 -12.81 49.18
N GLY A 77 -1.13 -12.87 47.92
CA GLY A 77 -2.30 -12.12 47.42
C GLY A 77 -3.00 -12.93 46.33
N LYS A 78 -4.18 -13.47 46.64
CA LYS A 78 -5.07 -14.16 45.71
C LYS A 78 -5.39 -13.23 44.53
N LYS A 79 -5.00 -13.61 43.30
CA LYS A 79 -5.34 -12.88 42.08
C LYS A 79 -6.87 -12.96 41.85
N PRO A 80 -7.61 -11.85 41.82
CA PRO A 80 -9.00 -11.88 41.39
C PRO A 80 -9.05 -12.17 39.89
N VAL A 81 -10.01 -13.01 39.51
CA VAL A 81 -10.33 -13.37 38.13
C VAL A 81 -10.78 -12.13 37.36
N SER A 82 -9.91 -11.67 36.45
CA SER A 82 -10.18 -11.00 35.17
C SER A 82 -11.38 -10.04 35.09
N ALA A 83 -11.28 -8.86 35.68
CA ALA A 83 -11.92 -7.68 35.10
C ALA A 83 -11.11 -7.30 33.85
N ILE A 84 -11.72 -7.36 32.66
CA ILE A 84 -11.07 -6.91 31.43
C ILE A 84 -10.90 -5.39 31.55
N THR A 85 -9.67 -4.93 31.76
CA THR A 85 -9.37 -3.50 31.75
C THR A 85 -9.73 -2.89 30.40
N PRO A 86 -10.20 -1.64 30.33
CA PRO A 86 -10.58 -0.98 29.08
C PRO A 86 -9.48 -1.02 28.01
N ALA A 87 -8.20 -1.01 28.43
CA ALA A 87 -7.06 -1.20 27.54
C ALA A 87 -7.03 -2.57 26.83
N ARG A 88 -7.45 -3.65 27.50
CA ARG A 88 -7.54 -5.00 26.90
C ARG A 88 -8.75 -5.15 25.98
N LEU A 89 -9.85 -4.44 26.25
CA LEU A 89 -10.99 -4.42 25.32
C LEU A 89 -10.63 -3.65 24.04
N ALA A 90 -9.92 -2.54 24.17
CA ALA A 90 -9.41 -1.78 23.04
C ALA A 90 -8.44 -2.60 22.18
N SER A 91 -7.50 -3.34 22.79
CA SER A 91 -6.59 -4.22 22.04
C SER A 91 -7.35 -5.31 21.27
N LEU A 92 -8.29 -6.01 21.93
CA LEU A 92 -9.11 -7.03 21.26
C LEU A 92 -9.96 -6.48 20.11
N GLN A 93 -10.41 -5.22 20.19
CA GLN A 93 -11.14 -4.56 19.11
C GLN A 93 -10.22 -4.28 17.92
N VAL A 94 -9.01 -3.77 18.19
CA VAL A 94 -7.97 -3.52 17.18
C VAL A 94 -7.62 -4.82 16.46
N ASP A 95 -7.40 -5.91 17.21
CA ASP A 95 -7.08 -7.24 16.64
C ASP A 95 -8.18 -7.74 15.69
N ARG A 96 -9.46 -7.58 16.09
CA ARG A 96 -10.60 -7.96 15.23
C ARG A 96 -10.67 -7.15 13.95
N VAL A 97 -10.45 -5.84 14.04
CA VAL A 97 -10.45 -4.96 12.87
C VAL A 97 -9.26 -5.28 11.97
N HIS A 98 -8.09 -5.54 12.55
CA HIS A 98 -6.91 -5.99 11.83
C HIS A 98 -7.20 -7.26 11.03
N ASP A 99 -7.70 -8.31 11.68
CA ASP A 99 -8.05 -9.58 11.04
C ASP A 99 -9.09 -9.42 9.93
N TYR A 100 -10.11 -8.60 10.18
CA TYR A 100 -11.13 -8.29 9.17
C TYR A 100 -10.52 -7.62 7.93
N VAL A 101 -9.69 -6.60 8.12
CA VAL A 101 -9.07 -5.86 7.01
C VAL A 101 -8.09 -6.75 6.24
N VAL A 102 -7.25 -7.55 6.91
CA VAL A 102 -6.34 -8.51 6.25
C VAL A 102 -7.12 -9.49 5.38
N ARG A 103 -8.20 -10.08 5.91
CA ARG A 103 -9.07 -10.99 5.15
C ARG A 103 -9.69 -10.31 3.95
N LEU A 104 -10.24 -9.10 4.14
CA LEU A 104 -10.87 -8.33 3.09
C LEU A 104 -9.87 -8.02 1.96
N LEU A 105 -8.66 -7.58 2.28
CA LEU A 105 -7.58 -7.31 1.32
C LEU A 105 -7.17 -8.56 0.55
N ARG A 106 -7.15 -9.73 1.20
CA ARG A 106 -6.87 -11.02 0.56
C ARG A 106 -8.03 -11.58 -0.27
N GLY A 107 -9.22 -10.99 -0.16
CA GLY A 107 -10.44 -11.51 -0.77
C GLY A 107 -10.97 -12.77 -0.08
N GLU A 108 -10.57 -13.01 1.18
CA GLU A 108 -11.07 -14.09 2.00
C GLU A 108 -12.49 -13.77 2.53
N PRO A 109 -13.40 -14.75 2.62
CA PRO A 109 -14.71 -14.52 3.17
C PRO A 109 -14.66 -14.18 4.67
N PRO A 110 -15.61 -13.38 5.19
CA PRO A 110 -15.76 -13.17 6.62
C PRO A 110 -15.95 -14.50 7.37
N LEU A 111 -15.42 -14.59 8.59
CA LEU A 111 -15.65 -15.74 9.48
C LEU A 111 -17.16 -16.01 9.61
N GLY A 112 -17.59 -17.24 9.35
CA GLY A 112 -18.99 -17.67 9.46
C GLY A 112 -19.75 -17.81 8.14
N ASN A 113 -19.20 -17.38 7.00
CA ASN A 113 -19.81 -17.64 5.70
C ASN A 113 -19.23 -18.94 5.10
N ILE A 114 -19.96 -20.06 5.26
CA ILE A 114 -19.53 -21.42 4.85
C ILE A 114 -19.53 -21.59 3.31
N GLN A 115 -20.10 -20.64 2.57
CA GLN A 115 -20.08 -20.71 1.11
C GLN A 115 -18.75 -20.22 0.57
N THR A 116 -18.09 -21.09 -0.20
CA THR A 116 -16.92 -20.84 -1.06
C THR A 116 -17.26 -19.83 -2.15
N GLY A 117 -17.55 -18.60 -1.75
CA GLY A 117 -17.83 -17.50 -2.64
C GLY A 117 -16.57 -17.09 -3.39
N ILE A 118 -16.72 -16.84 -4.68
CA ILE A 118 -15.69 -16.23 -5.52
C ILE A 118 -15.16 -14.97 -4.81
N PRO A 119 -13.83 -14.76 -4.74
CA PRO A 119 -13.26 -13.56 -4.15
C PRO A 119 -13.91 -12.31 -4.75
N ARG A 120 -14.55 -11.49 -3.91
CA ARG A 120 -15.22 -10.28 -4.37
C ARG A 120 -14.18 -9.16 -4.49
N PRO A 121 -14.04 -8.51 -5.67
CA PRO A 121 -13.15 -7.37 -5.79
C PRO A 121 -13.62 -6.23 -4.87
N ILE A 122 -12.68 -5.57 -4.20
CA ILE A 122 -12.97 -4.41 -3.35
C ILE A 122 -13.29 -3.23 -4.25
N ALA A 123 -14.48 -2.65 -4.08
CA ALA A 123 -14.89 -1.45 -4.79
C ALA A 123 -13.97 -0.26 -4.46
N PRO A 124 -13.70 0.66 -5.40
CA PRO A 124 -12.77 1.78 -5.17
C PRO A 124 -13.13 2.68 -3.98
N SER A 125 -14.43 2.91 -3.76
CA SER A 125 -14.95 3.70 -2.64
C SER A 125 -14.69 3.01 -1.30
N VAL A 126 -14.93 1.70 -1.22
CA VAL A 126 -14.68 0.88 -0.03
C VAL A 126 -13.19 0.87 0.29
N TYR A 127 -12.33 0.66 -0.71
CA TYR A 127 -10.88 0.67 -0.50
C TYR A 127 -10.39 2.04 -0.01
N SER A 128 -10.91 3.13 -0.57
CA SER A 128 -10.59 4.50 -0.15
C SER A 128 -11.01 4.78 1.29
N ALA A 129 -12.21 4.33 1.69
CA ALA A 129 -12.71 4.46 3.07
C ALA A 129 -11.90 3.63 4.08
N LEU A 130 -11.24 2.55 3.63
CA LEU A 130 -10.36 1.73 4.48
C LEU A 130 -8.96 2.32 4.66
N LEU A 131 -8.51 3.24 3.81
CA LEU A 131 -7.13 3.75 3.87
C LEU A 131 -6.75 4.36 5.23
N PRO A 132 -7.60 5.16 5.90
CA PRO A 132 -7.31 5.67 7.24
C PRO A 132 -7.15 4.54 8.27
N THR A 133 -7.97 3.49 8.16
CA THR A 133 -7.89 2.31 9.02
C THR A 133 -6.61 1.53 8.78
N ILE A 134 -6.28 1.25 7.51
CA ILE A 134 -5.04 0.55 7.13
C ILE A 134 -3.83 1.33 7.67
N TRP A 135 -3.82 2.66 7.47
CA TRP A 135 -2.78 3.53 8.00
C TRP A 135 -2.65 3.46 9.52
N ALA A 136 -3.75 3.61 10.26
CA ALA A 136 -3.75 3.60 11.71
C ALA A 136 -3.25 2.26 12.28
N LEU A 137 -3.71 1.14 11.71
CA LEU A 137 -3.32 -0.20 12.12
C LEU A 137 -1.85 -0.51 11.83
N ILE A 138 -1.34 -0.12 10.66
CA ILE A 138 0.09 -0.30 10.33
C ILE A 138 0.96 0.47 11.34
N ASN A 139 0.58 1.69 11.70
CA ASN A 139 1.32 2.48 12.69
C ASN A 139 1.26 1.86 14.09
N HIS A 140 0.13 1.28 14.48
CA HIS A 140 -0.03 0.63 15.77
C HIS A 140 0.78 -0.67 15.86
N ALA A 141 0.70 -1.53 14.85
CA ALA A 141 1.45 -2.79 14.82
C ALA A 141 2.96 -2.57 14.88
N ALA A 142 3.46 -1.51 14.23
CA ALA A 142 4.87 -1.14 14.27
C ALA A 142 5.37 -0.75 15.69
N LEU A 143 4.47 -0.38 16.60
CA LEU A 143 4.79 -0.09 18.01
C LEU A 143 4.80 -1.34 18.89
N GLU A 144 4.00 -2.35 18.58
CA GLU A 144 3.79 -3.52 19.46
C GLU A 144 4.72 -4.72 19.17
N ARG A 145 5.38 -4.77 17.99
CA ARG A 145 6.45 -5.73 17.57
C ARG A 145 6.48 -7.10 18.28
N SER A 146 5.32 -7.75 18.42
CA SER A 146 5.21 -9.16 18.79
C SER A 146 5.39 -9.98 17.50
N GLN A 147 6.37 -10.88 17.49
CA GLN A 147 6.90 -11.60 16.32
C GLN A 147 5.96 -12.65 15.67
N GLY A 148 4.65 -12.44 15.65
CA GLY A 148 3.70 -13.46 15.17
C GLY A 148 2.60 -13.00 14.24
N GLU A 149 2.39 -11.69 14.08
CA GLU A 149 1.24 -11.18 13.34
C GLU A 149 1.57 -10.96 11.87
N ARG A 150 0.72 -11.52 11.00
CA ARG A 150 0.78 -11.30 9.55
C ARG A 150 0.69 -9.80 9.29
N SER A 151 1.79 -9.21 8.85
CA SER A 151 1.88 -7.77 8.61
C SER A 151 0.76 -7.30 7.68
N LEU A 152 -0.13 -6.45 8.20
CA LEU A 152 -1.19 -5.80 7.40
C LEU A 152 -0.61 -5.06 6.18
N LEU A 153 0.62 -4.57 6.29
CA LEU A 153 1.34 -3.98 5.17
C LEU A 153 1.59 -5.01 4.06
N VAL A 154 2.03 -6.23 4.39
CA VAL A 154 2.17 -7.34 3.43
C VAL A 154 0.84 -7.65 2.75
N ALA A 155 -0.25 -7.79 3.51
CA ALA A 155 -1.59 -8.01 2.93
C ALA A 155 -2.03 -6.85 1.99
N THR A 156 -1.65 -5.61 2.32
CA THR A 156 -1.92 -4.44 1.49
C THR A 156 -1.11 -4.45 0.19
N ILE A 157 0.15 -4.87 0.24
CA ILE A 157 1.03 -5.02 -0.93
C ILE A 157 0.53 -6.15 -1.83
N GLU A 158 0.22 -7.32 -1.26
CA GLU A 158 -0.37 -8.45 -1.98
C GLU A 158 -1.65 -8.04 -2.71
N HIS A 159 -2.52 -7.29 -2.03
CA HIS A 159 -3.73 -6.74 -2.64
C HIS A 159 -3.39 -5.81 -3.80
N ALA A 160 -2.45 -4.88 -3.60
CA ALA A 160 -2.03 -3.93 -4.63
C ALA A 160 -1.47 -4.63 -5.88
N VAL A 161 -0.77 -5.76 -5.74
CA VAL A 161 -0.31 -6.58 -6.87
C VAL A 161 -1.50 -7.25 -7.58
N LYS A 162 -2.42 -7.86 -6.83
CA LYS A 162 -3.56 -8.64 -7.35
C LYS A 162 -4.64 -7.82 -8.03
N VAL A 163 -4.85 -6.56 -7.60
CA VAL A 163 -5.86 -5.68 -8.22
C VAL A 163 -5.57 -5.53 -9.72
N SER A 164 -6.60 -5.62 -10.57
CA SER A 164 -6.44 -5.40 -12.00
C SER A 164 -5.91 -3.99 -12.30
N SER A 165 -4.97 -3.85 -13.24
CA SER A 165 -4.45 -2.56 -13.69
C SER A 165 -5.54 -1.61 -14.18
N SER A 166 -6.58 -2.13 -14.83
CA SER A 166 -7.71 -1.33 -15.31
C SER A 166 -8.72 -0.92 -14.23
N SER A 167 -8.62 -1.50 -13.02
CA SER A 167 -9.52 -1.15 -11.91
C SER A 167 -9.21 0.25 -11.37
N ALA A 168 -10.25 1.04 -11.09
CA ALA A 168 -10.10 2.32 -10.39
C ALA A 168 -9.47 2.15 -8.99
N THR A 169 -9.60 0.98 -8.36
CA THR A 169 -8.93 0.65 -7.09
C THR A 169 -7.41 0.67 -7.22
N LYS A 170 -6.85 0.32 -8.40
CA LYS A 170 -5.39 0.28 -8.61
C LYS A 170 -4.75 1.63 -8.30
N ARG A 171 -5.36 2.73 -8.72
CA ARG A 171 -4.85 4.08 -8.44
C ARG A 171 -4.69 4.32 -6.95
N HIS A 172 -5.71 3.96 -6.16
CA HIS A 172 -5.67 4.13 -4.71
C HIS A 172 -4.61 3.26 -4.05
N THR A 173 -4.41 2.02 -4.53
CA THR A 173 -3.34 1.14 -4.02
C THR A 173 -1.95 1.75 -4.27
N VAL A 174 -1.71 2.30 -5.47
CA VAL A 174 -0.43 2.92 -5.82
C VAL A 174 -0.21 4.22 -5.06
N ASP A 175 -1.23 5.08 -4.96
CA ASP A 175 -1.11 6.33 -4.21
C ASP A 175 -0.81 6.08 -2.73
N PHE A 176 -1.51 5.12 -2.11
CA PHE A 176 -1.28 4.78 -0.70
C PHE A 176 0.12 4.21 -0.47
N LEU A 177 0.50 3.14 -1.16
CA LEU A 177 1.83 2.53 -0.99
C LEU A 177 2.96 3.48 -1.39
N GLY A 178 2.73 4.28 -2.44
CA GLY A 178 3.65 5.32 -2.86
C GLY A 178 3.87 6.37 -1.77
N ARG A 179 2.82 6.83 -1.09
CA ARG A 179 2.95 7.74 0.06
C ARG A 179 3.68 7.09 1.23
N VAL A 180 3.39 5.81 1.53
CA VAL A 180 4.10 5.07 2.59
C VAL A 180 5.60 4.99 2.30
N LEU A 181 5.99 4.67 1.06
CA LEU A 181 7.39 4.67 0.64
C LEU A 181 8.02 6.07 0.64
N LEU A 182 7.31 7.09 0.19
CA LEU A 182 7.84 8.46 0.18
C LEU A 182 7.94 9.04 1.60
N LEU A 183 7.12 8.60 2.54
CA LEU A 183 7.15 9.08 3.91
C LEU A 183 8.44 8.66 4.64
N SER A 184 8.95 7.46 4.35
CA SER A 184 10.23 6.99 4.92
C SER A 184 11.44 7.83 4.48
N THR A 185 11.29 8.65 3.43
CA THR A 185 12.34 9.55 2.92
C THR A 185 12.32 10.94 3.55
N ILE A 186 11.33 11.27 4.37
CA ILE A 186 11.18 12.60 4.97
C ILE A 186 12.00 12.65 6.27
N PRO A 187 13.03 13.52 6.38
CA PRO A 187 13.90 13.58 7.56
C PRO A 187 13.15 13.88 8.87
N GLU A 188 12.09 14.68 8.79
CA GLU A 188 11.26 15.10 9.92
C GLU A 188 10.24 14.03 10.35
N TYR A 189 10.15 12.92 9.60
CA TYR A 189 9.23 11.85 9.95
C TYR A 189 9.80 10.97 11.06
N HIS A 190 9.19 11.06 12.24
CA HIS A 190 9.53 10.26 13.42
C HIS A 190 8.50 9.17 13.73
N GLY A 191 7.64 8.82 12.76
CA GLY A 191 6.62 7.79 12.98
C GLY A 191 7.19 6.37 13.06
N PRO A 192 6.36 5.40 13.48
CA PRO A 192 6.80 4.05 13.79
C PRO A 192 7.12 3.21 12.54
N ILE A 193 6.58 3.60 11.38
CA ILE A 193 6.84 2.92 10.11
C ILE A 193 8.28 3.19 9.66
N ARG A 194 9.14 2.19 9.80
CA ARG A 194 10.47 2.16 9.19
C ARG A 194 10.55 0.90 8.35
N ILE A 195 10.51 1.07 7.02
CA ILE A 195 10.61 -0.06 6.10
C ILE A 195 12.10 -0.43 6.00
N GLU A 196 12.47 -1.48 6.70
CA GLU A 196 13.79 -2.08 6.60
C GLU A 196 13.87 -2.92 5.32
N TRP A 197 14.93 -2.77 4.52
CA TRP A 197 14.98 -3.43 3.21
C TRP A 197 15.15 -4.95 3.29
N SER A 198 15.71 -5.44 4.39
CA SER A 198 15.91 -6.88 4.67
C SER A 198 14.70 -7.53 5.33
N SER A 199 13.60 -6.78 5.53
CA SER A 199 12.35 -7.33 6.05
C SER A 199 11.54 -7.95 4.93
N GLU A 200 10.65 -8.88 5.28
CA GLU A 200 9.64 -9.43 4.38
C GLU A 200 8.81 -8.30 3.71
N GLU A 201 8.51 -7.21 4.45
CA GLU A 201 7.85 -6.03 3.88
C GLU A 201 8.70 -5.35 2.80
N GLY A 202 10.00 -5.21 3.03
CA GLY A 202 10.94 -4.60 2.10
C GLY A 202 11.04 -5.36 0.78
N GLU A 203 11.14 -6.69 0.85
CA GLU A 203 11.17 -7.57 -0.33
C GLU A 203 9.87 -7.49 -1.12
N ASN A 204 8.72 -7.58 -0.44
CA ASN A 204 7.40 -7.48 -1.08
C ASN A 204 7.19 -6.11 -1.75
N LEU A 205 7.64 -5.02 -1.13
CA LEU A 205 7.60 -3.68 -1.72
C LEU A 205 8.52 -3.56 -2.94
N GLY A 206 9.69 -4.18 -2.90
CA GLY A 206 10.60 -4.26 -4.04
C GLY A 206 9.94 -4.94 -5.24
N GLU A 207 9.36 -6.13 -5.03
CA GLU A 207 8.65 -6.86 -6.08
C GLU A 207 7.44 -6.06 -6.62
N TRP A 208 6.66 -5.45 -5.72
CA TRP A 208 5.56 -4.57 -6.12
C TRP A 208 6.03 -3.38 -6.99
N LEU A 209 7.16 -2.75 -6.63
CA LEU A 209 7.75 -1.66 -7.42
C LEU A 209 8.14 -2.16 -8.82
N LEU A 210 8.71 -3.36 -8.91
CA LEU A 210 9.07 -4.00 -10.18
C LEU A 210 7.84 -4.39 -11.03
N HIS A 211 6.64 -4.46 -10.44
CA HIS A 211 5.37 -4.65 -11.16
C HIS A 211 4.82 -3.37 -11.80
N LEU A 212 5.29 -2.18 -11.40
CA LEU A 212 4.76 -0.92 -11.90
C LEU A 212 4.98 -0.68 -13.41
N PRO A 213 6.14 -0.99 -14.01
CA PRO A 213 6.31 -0.85 -15.47
C PRO A 213 5.33 -1.72 -16.28
N LYS A 214 5.04 -2.95 -15.81
CA LYS A 214 4.02 -3.80 -16.41
C LYS A 214 2.64 -3.16 -16.28
N THR A 215 2.33 -2.60 -15.10
CA THR A 215 1.06 -1.90 -14.86
C THR A 215 0.90 -0.71 -15.82
N LEU A 216 1.95 0.09 -16.03
CA LEU A 216 1.95 1.18 -17.03
C LEU A 216 1.64 0.66 -18.43
N TRP A 217 2.25 -0.46 -18.81
CA TRP A 217 2.01 -1.07 -20.12
C TRP A 217 0.55 -1.50 -20.31
N GLU A 218 -0.03 -2.16 -19.31
CA GLU A 218 -1.42 -2.64 -19.32
C GLU A 218 -2.43 -1.49 -19.33
N LEU A 219 -2.13 -0.38 -18.65
CA LEU A 219 -2.95 0.82 -18.63
C LEU A 219 -3.04 1.51 -20.00
N GLY A 220 -1.89 1.63 -20.67
CA GLY A 220 -1.75 2.40 -21.91
C GLY A 220 -2.42 3.78 -21.82
N SER A 221 -3.33 4.08 -22.76
CA SER A 221 -4.08 5.34 -22.79
C SER A 221 -5.42 5.30 -22.03
N ASN A 222 -5.79 4.15 -21.45
CA ASN A 222 -7.13 3.95 -20.85
C ASN A 222 -7.29 4.66 -19.50
N ASN A 223 -6.20 4.90 -18.77
CA ASN A 223 -6.27 5.54 -17.45
C ASN A 223 -5.06 6.45 -17.20
N GLN A 224 -5.11 7.65 -17.79
CA GLN A 224 -4.04 8.64 -17.69
C GLN A 224 -3.74 9.05 -16.24
N ALA A 225 -4.76 9.09 -15.37
CA ALA A 225 -4.57 9.43 -13.96
C ALA A 225 -3.73 8.38 -13.21
N SER A 226 -3.98 7.09 -13.45
CA SER A 226 -3.15 6.01 -12.87
C SER A 226 -1.74 6.01 -13.46
N THR A 227 -1.60 6.21 -14.77
CA THR A 227 -0.29 6.34 -15.44
C THR A 227 0.53 7.46 -14.82
N GLU A 228 -0.09 8.62 -14.61
CA GLU A 228 0.54 9.78 -13.99
C GLU A 228 1.01 9.51 -12.55
N VAL A 229 0.17 8.88 -11.73
CA VAL A 229 0.53 8.53 -10.34
C VAL A 229 1.73 7.59 -10.31
N ILE A 230 1.76 6.57 -11.17
CA ILE A 230 2.88 5.61 -11.23
C ILE A 230 4.17 6.31 -11.68
N LEU A 231 4.12 7.11 -12.75
CA LEU A 231 5.30 7.81 -13.25
C LEU A 231 5.84 8.82 -12.22
N ARG A 232 4.95 9.58 -11.57
CA ARG A 232 5.34 10.49 -10.46
C ARG A 232 5.97 9.73 -9.32
N LEU A 233 5.42 8.57 -8.94
CA LEU A 233 5.99 7.76 -7.86
C LEU A 233 7.42 7.33 -8.20
N ILE A 234 7.64 6.74 -9.37
CA ILE A 234 8.98 6.31 -9.80
C ILE A 234 9.95 7.49 -9.81
N LEU A 235 9.54 8.63 -10.40
CA LEU A 235 10.35 9.84 -10.44
C LEU A 235 10.72 10.33 -9.04
N ARG A 236 9.74 10.41 -8.13
CA ARG A 236 9.95 10.91 -6.77
C ARG A 236 10.80 9.97 -5.92
N LEU A 237 10.60 8.66 -6.03
CA LEU A 237 11.46 7.68 -5.36
C LEU A 237 12.90 7.83 -5.82
N HIS A 238 13.13 8.05 -7.12
CA HIS A 238 14.47 8.21 -7.66
C HIS A 238 15.11 9.53 -7.20
N GLN A 239 14.39 10.65 -7.33
CA GLN A 239 14.84 11.98 -6.91
C GLN A 239 15.18 12.04 -5.42
N ARG A 240 14.45 11.29 -4.58
CA ARG A 240 14.71 11.18 -3.14
C ARG A 240 15.71 10.08 -2.77
N ARG A 241 16.35 9.48 -3.77
CA ARG A 241 17.34 8.40 -3.59
C ARG A 241 16.79 7.25 -2.76
N HIS A 242 15.51 6.91 -2.94
CA HIS A 242 14.88 5.86 -2.14
C HIS A 242 15.61 4.53 -2.41
N PRO A 243 16.14 3.87 -1.37
CA PRO A 243 17.02 2.71 -1.50
C PRO A 243 16.42 1.52 -2.27
N LEU A 244 15.11 1.28 -2.12
CA LEU A 244 14.41 0.25 -2.90
C LEU A 244 14.48 0.50 -4.41
N LEU A 245 14.47 1.74 -4.88
CA LEU A 245 14.57 2.03 -6.31
C LEU A 245 16.02 2.22 -6.76
N CYS A 246 16.87 2.81 -5.91
CA CYS A 246 18.24 3.18 -6.26
C CYS A 246 19.27 2.05 -6.14
N ASN A 247 18.93 0.89 -5.56
CA ASN A 247 19.81 -0.26 -5.65
C ASN A 247 19.96 -0.73 -7.12
N GLU A 248 21.15 -1.22 -7.47
CA GLU A 248 21.52 -1.51 -8.86
C GLU A 248 20.59 -2.54 -9.50
N HIS A 249 20.24 -3.60 -8.76
CA HIS A 249 19.35 -4.67 -9.23
C HIS A 249 17.97 -4.13 -9.62
N THR A 250 17.33 -3.39 -8.73
CA THR A 250 15.97 -2.87 -8.92
C THR A 250 15.95 -1.78 -9.98
N SER A 251 16.91 -0.85 -9.94
CA SER A 251 17.02 0.21 -10.95
C SER A 251 17.21 -0.38 -12.35
N THR A 252 18.09 -1.38 -12.49
CA THR A 252 18.30 -2.09 -13.75
C THR A 252 17.04 -2.82 -14.21
N ALA A 253 16.37 -3.56 -13.33
CA ALA A 253 15.14 -4.27 -13.65
C ALA A 253 14.00 -3.32 -14.03
N ILE A 254 13.85 -2.17 -13.36
CA ILE A 254 12.89 -1.13 -13.75
C ILE A 254 13.19 -0.63 -15.15
N ARG A 255 14.45 -0.29 -15.47
CA ARG A 255 14.84 0.22 -16.80
C ARG A 255 14.50 -0.78 -17.90
N THR A 256 14.88 -2.04 -17.72
CA THR A 256 14.60 -3.12 -18.67
C THR A 256 13.10 -3.35 -18.86
N ARG A 257 12.32 -3.35 -17.76
CA ARG A 257 10.85 -3.54 -17.81
C ARG A 257 10.10 -2.32 -18.35
N LEU A 258 10.71 -1.12 -18.31
CA LEU A 258 10.12 0.11 -18.83
C LEU A 258 10.36 0.29 -20.33
N ALA A 259 11.40 -0.32 -20.93
CA ALA A 259 11.67 -0.20 -22.36
C ALA A 259 10.47 -0.58 -23.27
N PRO A 260 9.73 -1.69 -23.02
CA PRO A 260 8.52 -2.03 -23.77
C PRO A 260 7.37 -1.03 -23.69
N TYR A 261 7.40 -0.10 -22.72
CA TYR A 261 6.44 1.00 -22.64
C TYR A 261 6.60 1.97 -23.81
N PHE A 262 7.81 2.11 -24.34
CA PHE A 262 8.15 3.00 -25.45
C PHE A 262 8.19 2.25 -26.79
N VAL A 263 8.92 1.14 -26.86
CA VAL A 263 9.08 0.34 -28.10
C VAL A 263 9.06 -1.15 -27.77
N ILE A 264 8.28 -1.91 -28.53
CA ILE A 264 8.17 -3.37 -28.41
C ILE A 264 8.99 -4.01 -29.53
N LYS A 265 9.93 -4.89 -29.18
CA LYS A 265 10.66 -5.73 -30.15
C LYS A 265 9.87 -7.01 -30.40
N HIS A 266 9.27 -7.15 -31.57
CA HIS A 266 8.52 -8.33 -32.01
C HIS A 266 9.34 -9.17 -33.00
N ALA A 267 9.42 -10.49 -32.78
CA ALA A 267 10.28 -11.38 -33.57
C ALA A 267 10.06 -11.31 -35.09
N THR A 268 8.80 -11.18 -35.54
CA THR A 268 8.47 -11.15 -36.98
C THR A 268 8.09 -9.77 -37.51
N ARG A 269 7.72 -8.83 -36.64
CA ARG A 269 7.21 -7.50 -37.04
C ARG A 269 8.25 -6.40 -36.82
N GLY A 270 9.43 -6.77 -36.32
CA GLY A 270 10.45 -5.82 -35.93
C GLY A 270 9.99 -4.97 -34.76
N LYS A 271 10.25 -3.67 -34.82
CA LYS A 271 9.98 -2.75 -33.73
C LYS A 271 8.59 -2.13 -33.89
N LEU A 272 7.82 -2.12 -32.81
CA LEU A 272 6.44 -1.62 -32.77
C LEU A 272 6.32 -0.53 -31.71
N PRO A 273 5.47 0.49 -31.92
CA PRO A 273 5.25 1.53 -30.92
C PRO A 273 4.61 0.94 -29.66
N GLY A 274 5.18 1.29 -28.51
CA GLY A 274 4.65 0.93 -27.19
C GLY A 274 3.46 1.80 -26.76
N PRO A 275 2.90 1.55 -25.57
CA PRO A 275 1.78 2.31 -25.04
C PRO A 275 2.01 3.83 -24.89
N PHE A 276 3.27 4.29 -24.72
CA PHE A 276 3.62 5.71 -24.71
C PHE A 276 3.08 6.46 -25.95
N ALA A 277 3.20 5.85 -27.14
CA ALA A 277 2.77 6.48 -28.40
C ALA A 277 1.25 6.72 -28.46
N LYS A 278 0.46 6.00 -27.65
CA LYS A 278 -1.00 6.14 -27.58
C LYS A 278 -1.46 7.27 -26.65
N LEU A 279 -0.56 7.81 -25.82
CA LEU A 279 -0.88 8.96 -24.98
C LEU A 279 -1.08 10.20 -25.85
N PRO A 280 -1.98 11.14 -25.49
CA PRO A 280 -2.05 12.43 -26.17
C PRO A 280 -0.77 13.26 -25.89
N PRO A 281 -0.35 14.14 -26.83
CA PRO A 281 0.68 15.15 -26.58
C PRO A 281 0.32 15.99 -25.35
N SER A 282 1.01 15.77 -24.23
CA SER A 282 0.61 16.28 -22.92
C SER A 282 1.78 16.30 -21.94
N HIS A 283 1.58 16.93 -20.78
CA HIS A 283 2.54 16.87 -19.67
C HIS A 283 2.84 15.42 -19.24
N LEU A 284 1.94 14.47 -19.51
CA LEU A 284 2.12 13.08 -19.13
C LEU A 284 3.20 12.39 -19.97
N ARG A 285 3.31 12.72 -21.26
CA ARG A 285 4.41 12.24 -22.10
C ARG A 285 5.75 12.80 -21.61
N ARG A 286 5.81 14.10 -21.30
CA ARG A 286 7.02 14.73 -20.72
C ARG A 286 7.42 14.10 -19.39
N LEU A 287 6.45 13.83 -18.51
CA LEU A 287 6.71 13.13 -17.25
C LEU A 287 7.31 11.73 -17.47
N ALA A 288 6.86 10.99 -18.48
CA ALA A 288 7.46 9.70 -18.81
C ALA A 288 8.93 9.84 -19.25
N LEU A 289 9.24 10.91 -20.00
CA LEU A 289 10.60 11.24 -20.40
C LEU A 289 11.47 11.66 -19.21
N ASP A 290 10.93 12.44 -18.27
CA ASP A 290 11.63 12.85 -17.05
C ASP A 290 12.01 11.64 -16.18
N VAL A 291 11.12 10.64 -16.11
CA VAL A 291 11.41 9.36 -15.44
C VAL A 291 12.61 8.68 -16.09
N VAL A 292 12.63 8.58 -17.42
CA VAL A 292 13.74 7.90 -18.11
C VAL A 292 15.04 8.67 -17.99
N ALA A 293 15.01 10.00 -18.18
CA ALA A 293 16.18 10.86 -18.01
C ALA A 293 16.78 10.68 -16.60
N SER A 294 15.94 10.77 -15.57
CA SER A 294 16.37 10.58 -14.18
C SER A 294 16.99 9.19 -13.95
N LEU A 295 16.29 8.12 -14.36
CA LEU A 295 16.81 6.75 -14.22
C LEU A 295 18.13 6.54 -14.99
N SER A 296 18.39 7.31 -16.04
CA SER A 296 19.59 7.18 -16.87
C SER A 296 20.79 7.91 -16.28
N SER A 297 20.58 9.05 -15.62
CA SER A 297 21.65 9.89 -15.03
C SER A 297 22.50 9.18 -13.97
N ASP A 298 21.96 8.14 -13.30
CA ASP A 298 22.66 7.38 -12.27
C ASP A 298 23.66 6.34 -12.79
N SER A 299 23.74 6.13 -14.11
CA SER A 299 24.64 5.15 -14.72
C SER A 299 26.05 5.74 -14.85
N GLY A 300 26.74 5.91 -13.72
CA GLY A 300 28.11 6.44 -13.69
C GLY A 300 29.08 5.56 -14.48
N GLY A 301 29.40 5.99 -15.72
CA GLY A 301 30.60 5.65 -16.51
C GLY A 301 30.83 4.20 -16.94
N LEU A 302 30.29 3.20 -16.23
CA LEU A 302 30.51 1.78 -16.50
C LEU A 302 29.31 1.20 -17.24
N GLY A 303 29.28 1.42 -18.56
CA GLY A 303 28.62 0.61 -19.59
C GLY A 303 27.42 -0.28 -19.20
N ASN A 304 26.42 0.25 -18.49
CA ASN A 304 25.23 -0.53 -18.16
C ASN A 304 24.31 -0.57 -19.39
N GLY A 305 24.44 -1.61 -20.21
CA GLY A 305 23.73 -1.77 -21.48
C GLY A 305 22.21 -1.61 -21.38
N ASN A 306 21.63 -1.86 -20.21
CA ASN A 306 20.20 -1.69 -19.96
C ASN A 306 19.75 -0.22 -20.00
N ALA A 307 20.59 0.72 -19.55
CA ALA A 307 20.28 2.15 -19.66
C ALA A 307 20.32 2.60 -21.12
N ALA A 308 21.30 2.12 -21.88
CA ALA A 308 21.41 2.40 -23.31
C ALA A 308 20.20 1.85 -24.08
N ASP A 309 19.72 0.64 -23.76
CA ASP A 309 18.53 0.05 -24.38
C ASP A 309 17.26 0.85 -24.11
N LEU A 310 17.06 1.34 -22.87
CA LEU A 310 15.92 2.19 -22.52
C LEU A 310 16.00 3.54 -23.25
N ILE A 311 17.17 4.19 -23.25
CA ILE A 311 17.40 5.47 -23.97
C ILE A 311 17.14 5.28 -25.47
N ALA A 312 17.64 4.20 -26.07
CA ALA A 312 17.40 3.90 -27.48
C ALA A 312 15.91 3.70 -27.78
N SER A 313 15.19 3.02 -26.88
CA SER A 313 13.74 2.83 -27.01
C SER A 313 12.97 4.15 -26.91
N VAL A 314 13.37 5.05 -26.01
CA VAL A 314 12.77 6.39 -25.93
C VAL A 314 13.08 7.22 -27.16
N HIS A 315 14.34 7.25 -27.57
CA HIS A 315 14.77 7.99 -28.76
C HIS A 315 13.91 7.61 -29.96
N GLU A 316 13.75 6.31 -30.21
CA GLU A 316 12.91 5.79 -31.28
C GLU A 316 11.43 6.16 -31.13
N ALA A 317 10.89 6.14 -29.92
CA ALA A 317 9.49 6.49 -29.65
C ALA A 317 9.16 7.98 -29.82
N VAL A 318 10.16 8.87 -29.81
CA VAL A 318 9.97 10.32 -29.94
C VAL A 318 10.46 10.87 -31.29
N VAL A 319 11.06 10.06 -32.17
CA VAL A 319 11.48 10.52 -33.50
C VAL A 319 10.28 11.06 -34.27
N ASP A 320 10.43 12.26 -34.83
CA ASP A 320 9.42 12.96 -35.65
C ASP A 320 8.12 13.28 -34.89
N VAL A 321 8.18 13.37 -33.56
CA VAL A 321 7.05 13.78 -32.69
C VAL A 321 7.43 15.04 -31.90
N ASP A 322 6.43 15.82 -31.50
CA ASP A 322 6.59 17.08 -30.74
C ASP A 322 7.50 16.96 -29.51
N GLU A 323 7.54 15.79 -28.87
CA GLU A 323 8.37 15.55 -27.70
C GLU A 323 9.87 15.37 -27.99
N GLN A 324 10.30 15.27 -29.26
CA GLN A 324 11.71 15.07 -29.62
C GLN A 324 12.61 16.19 -29.09
N ALA A 325 12.22 17.45 -29.29
CA ALA A 325 12.99 18.61 -28.85
C ALA A 325 13.12 18.64 -27.32
N TYR A 326 12.06 18.26 -26.61
CA TYR A 326 12.06 18.15 -25.16
C TYR A 326 13.02 17.03 -24.70
N TRP A 327 12.92 15.85 -25.29
CA TRP A 327 13.79 14.71 -24.97
C TRP A 327 15.28 15.05 -25.12
N VAL A 328 15.66 15.71 -26.23
CA VAL A 328 17.03 16.16 -26.47
C VAL A 328 17.48 17.17 -25.41
N SER A 329 16.58 18.00 -24.87
CA SER A 329 16.93 18.98 -23.85
C SER A 329 17.18 18.38 -22.46
N VAL A 330 16.45 17.32 -22.08
CA VAL A 330 16.57 16.69 -20.75
C VAL A 330 17.67 15.63 -20.66
N MET A 331 18.19 15.18 -21.81
CA MET A 331 19.29 14.22 -21.88
C MET A 331 20.69 14.86 -21.97
N LYS A 332 20.76 16.20 -22.04
CA LYS A 332 22.02 16.95 -22.00
C LYS A 332 22.52 17.10 -20.57
#